data_AF-A0A816D8I7-F1
#
_entry.id   AF-A0A816D8I7-F1
#
_cell.length_a   1.000
_cell.length_b   1.000
_cell.length_c   1.000
_cell.angle_alpha   90.00
_cell.angle_beta   90.00
_cell.angle_gamma   90.00
#
_symmetry.space_group_name_H-M   'P 1'
#
loop_
_entity.id
_entity.type
_entity.pdbx_description
1 polymer ?
#
loop_
_entity_poly.entity_id
_entity_poly.type
_entity_poly.pdbx_seq_one_letter_code
_entity_poly.pdbx_strand_id
1 'polypeptide(L)'
;MENNAIDIISGLNGKAINSPTYITPGITSGYALKLIRNSNQYITIPTFISFVNTSFTVEMWIYPTTLSNGYYYGLFTQYDTQSADHSLQMMVRGLQLTLDFYADGVNGATSLTTNTWYHAAFVYDYPSKTQTVYLNGYQDASGISNQPYLGTSGSINIGIYIDQVTLYMNARSADDILNDATLASWHSFDYEISYDSGPNKLQGTAVDVTLAPGKVNQALNFSLSSSYYQVCHRLS
;
A
#
# COMPACT_ATOMS: atom_id res chain seq x y z
N MET A 1 -3.00 -6.06 8.03
CA MET A 1 -2.21 -5.58 9.19
C MET A 1 -2.40 -6.50 10.41
N GLU A 2 -1.54 -6.43 11.43
CA GLU A 2 -1.80 -6.99 12.77
C GLU A 2 -2.65 -6.01 13.63
N ASN A 3 -3.14 -6.43 14.81
CA ASN A 3 -3.89 -5.56 15.74
C ASN A 3 -2.96 -4.64 16.56
N ASN A 4 -1.99 -4.01 15.90
CA ASN A 4 -1.05 -3.07 16.48
C ASN A 4 -0.43 -2.19 15.37
N ALA A 5 0.36 -1.18 15.75
CA ALA A 5 1.10 -0.31 14.82
C ALA A 5 2.59 -0.65 14.80
N ILE A 6 2.97 -1.90 15.08
CA ILE A 6 4.36 -2.35 15.12
C ILE A 6 4.77 -2.74 13.70
N ASP A 7 5.89 -2.19 13.25
CA ASP A 7 6.53 -2.63 12.02
C ASP A 7 7.59 -3.67 12.38
N ILE A 8 7.26 -4.94 12.13
CA ILE A 8 8.13 -6.08 12.42
C ILE A 8 9.30 -6.23 11.45
N ILE A 9 9.29 -5.51 10.32
CA ILE A 9 10.30 -5.62 9.27
C ILE A 9 11.40 -4.58 9.52
N SER A 10 11.03 -3.30 9.60
CA SER A 10 12.02 -2.23 9.71
C SER A 10 12.22 -1.70 11.13
N GLY A 11 11.29 -2.01 12.06
CA GLY A 11 11.28 -1.46 13.41
C GLY A 11 10.78 0.00 13.49
N LEU A 12 10.30 0.58 12.38
CA LEU A 12 9.66 1.91 12.34
C LEU A 12 8.25 1.87 12.95
N ASN A 13 8.19 1.63 14.26
CA ASN A 13 6.94 1.46 14.98
C ASN A 13 6.12 2.77 14.99
N GLY A 14 4.85 2.64 14.62
CA GLY A 14 3.87 3.68 14.76
C GLY A 14 3.33 3.77 16.19
N LYS A 15 2.91 4.98 16.57
CA LYS A 15 2.16 5.27 17.78
C LYS A 15 0.75 5.68 17.41
N ALA A 16 -0.21 4.98 17.99
CA ALA A 16 -1.62 5.32 17.89
C ALA A 16 -1.94 6.62 18.64
N ILE A 17 -2.64 7.55 17.98
CA ILE A 17 -3.12 8.81 18.56
C ILE A 17 -4.64 8.82 18.58
N ASN A 18 -5.22 9.21 19.73
CA ASN A 18 -6.66 9.27 19.99
C ASN A 18 -7.40 7.92 19.79
N SER A 19 -6.71 6.82 20.10
CA SER A 19 -7.26 5.45 20.15
C SER A 19 -7.99 4.98 18.87
N PRO A 20 -7.27 4.85 17.74
CA PRO A 20 -7.75 4.13 16.57
C PRO A 20 -8.29 2.75 16.91
N THR A 21 -9.17 2.23 16.05
CA THR A 21 -9.68 0.86 16.16
C THR A 21 -9.17 0.00 15.03
N TYR A 22 -8.78 -1.24 15.33
CA TYR A 22 -8.47 -2.26 14.33
C TYR A 22 -9.70 -3.14 14.13
N ILE A 23 -10.10 -3.37 12.88
CA ILE A 23 -11.31 -4.13 12.55
C ILE A 23 -11.02 -5.24 11.55
N THR A 24 -11.88 -6.27 11.54
CA THR A 24 -11.77 -7.43 10.66
C THR A 24 -13.06 -7.62 9.84
N PRO A 25 -12.97 -8.23 8.64
CA PRO A 25 -11.73 -8.50 7.91
C PRO A 25 -11.14 -7.21 7.31
N GLY A 26 -9.82 -7.09 7.33
CA GLY A 26 -9.08 -6.21 6.44
C GLY A 26 -9.08 -6.76 5.01
N ILE A 27 -8.26 -6.19 4.12
CA ILE A 27 -8.29 -6.58 2.70
C ILE A 27 -7.82 -8.03 2.49
N THR A 28 -6.89 -8.53 3.32
CA THR A 28 -6.30 -9.87 3.20
C THR A 28 -6.60 -10.79 4.39
N SER A 29 -7.87 -10.90 4.82
CA SER A 29 -8.32 -11.70 6.00
C SER A 29 -7.68 -11.34 7.36
N GLY A 30 -6.85 -10.30 7.42
CA GLY A 30 -6.23 -9.75 8.64
C GLY A 30 -7.04 -8.61 9.28
N TYR A 31 -6.38 -7.72 10.00
CA TYR A 31 -6.97 -6.47 10.49
C TYR A 31 -6.71 -5.33 9.50
N ALA A 32 -7.62 -4.37 9.49
CA ALA A 32 -7.41 -3.06 8.91
C ALA A 32 -7.66 -1.97 9.95
N LEU A 33 -6.96 -0.85 9.81
CA LEU A 33 -7.01 0.27 10.75
C LEU A 33 -8.17 1.18 10.38
N LYS A 34 -9.17 1.33 11.25
CA LYS A 34 -10.28 2.26 11.09
C LYS A 34 -10.06 3.52 11.94
N LEU A 35 -9.96 4.66 11.27
CA LEU A 35 -9.83 5.98 11.88
C LEU A 35 -11.11 6.79 11.73
N ILE A 36 -11.55 7.40 12.84
CA ILE A 36 -12.75 8.22 12.94
C ILE A 36 -12.35 9.70 12.89
N ARG A 37 -12.79 10.40 11.83
CA ARG A 37 -12.39 11.80 11.55
C ARG A 37 -12.70 12.76 12.70
N ASN A 38 -13.92 12.72 13.24
CA ASN A 38 -14.38 13.58 14.33
C ASN A 38 -13.69 13.31 15.68
N SER A 39 -12.85 12.26 15.76
CA SER A 39 -12.03 11.93 16.92
C SER A 39 -10.54 12.26 16.69
N ASN A 40 -10.17 12.90 15.57
CA ASN A 40 -8.80 13.27 15.22
C ASN A 40 -7.80 12.12 15.37
N GLN A 41 -8.16 10.93 14.87
CA GLN A 41 -7.35 9.72 15.02
C GLN A 41 -6.35 9.58 13.88
N TYR A 42 -5.14 9.15 14.20
CA TYR A 42 -4.08 8.82 13.25
C TYR A 42 -3.03 7.91 13.89
N ILE A 43 -2.20 7.28 13.06
CA ILE A 43 -0.93 6.69 13.51
C ILE A 43 0.17 7.70 13.20
N THR A 44 1.10 7.88 14.13
CA THR A 44 2.30 8.68 13.89
C THR A 44 3.54 7.81 14.00
N ILE A 45 4.44 7.89 13.03
CA ILE A 45 5.78 7.31 13.10
C ILE A 45 6.71 8.47 13.47
N PRO A 46 7.18 8.53 14.74
CA PRO A 46 7.93 9.68 15.23
C PRO A 46 9.34 9.76 14.64
N THR A 47 9.89 8.61 14.21
CA THR A 47 11.19 8.53 13.55
C THR A 47 11.13 9.25 12.21
N PHE A 48 11.98 10.27 12.05
CA PHE A 48 12.11 10.97 10.78
C PHE A 48 12.74 10.05 9.73
N ILE A 49 12.14 10.05 8.53
CA ILE A 49 12.65 9.39 7.34
C ILE A 49 12.90 10.48 6.31
N SER A 50 14.13 10.56 5.80
CA SER A 50 14.47 11.49 4.74
C SER A 50 14.07 10.93 3.38
N PHE A 51 13.33 11.72 2.61
CA PHE A 51 13.03 11.46 1.19
C PHE A 51 13.81 12.38 0.26
N VAL A 52 14.64 13.28 0.81
CA VAL A 52 15.45 14.22 0.02
C VAL A 52 16.38 13.45 -0.91
N ASN A 53 16.46 13.88 -2.16
CA ASN A 53 17.30 13.27 -3.21
C ASN A 53 17.06 11.78 -3.45
N THR A 54 15.85 11.29 -3.17
CA THR A 54 15.53 9.86 -3.18
C THR A 54 14.24 9.60 -3.95
N SER A 55 14.26 8.63 -4.87
CA SER A 55 13.03 8.08 -5.45
C SER A 55 12.33 7.22 -4.39
N PHE A 56 11.01 7.25 -4.34
CA PHE A 56 10.26 6.44 -3.39
C PHE A 56 8.91 6.01 -3.95
N THR A 57 8.34 4.98 -3.34
CA THR A 57 6.99 4.51 -3.61
C THR A 57 6.29 4.25 -2.28
N VAL A 58 5.06 4.75 -2.14
CA VAL A 58 4.19 4.36 -1.01
C VAL A 58 2.91 3.77 -1.57
N GLU A 59 2.55 2.59 -1.08
CA GLU A 59 1.37 1.82 -1.48
C GLU A 59 0.49 1.54 -0.26
N MET A 60 -0.82 1.47 -0.46
CA MET A 60 -1.78 1.21 0.60
C MET A 60 -3.15 0.82 0.04
N TRP A 61 -3.89 0.01 0.80
CA TRP A 61 -5.32 -0.19 0.58
C TRP A 61 -6.12 0.78 1.45
N ILE A 62 -7.06 1.51 0.84
CA ILE A 62 -7.93 2.47 1.56
C ILE A 62 -9.40 2.10 1.43
N TYR A 63 -10.17 2.34 2.48
CA TYR A 63 -11.62 2.20 2.51
C TYR A 63 -12.29 3.47 3.03
N PRO A 64 -12.40 4.54 2.21
CA PRO A 64 -12.97 5.80 2.66
C PRO A 64 -14.42 5.63 3.11
N THR A 65 -14.75 5.93 4.37
CA THR A 65 -16.14 5.87 4.88
C THR A 65 -16.85 7.21 4.82
N THR A 66 -16.07 8.29 4.69
CA THR A 66 -16.56 9.66 4.51
C THR A 66 -15.66 10.37 3.50
N LEU A 67 -16.25 10.91 2.45
CA LEU A 67 -15.58 11.78 1.49
C LEU A 67 -16.50 12.95 1.16
N SER A 68 -15.91 14.10 0.92
CA SER A 68 -16.66 15.32 0.58
C SER A 68 -15.76 16.22 -0.26
N ASN A 69 -16.33 16.80 -1.29
CA ASN A 69 -15.63 17.79 -2.10
C ASN A 69 -15.25 19.00 -1.23
N GLY A 70 -14.07 19.58 -1.45
CA GLY A 70 -13.53 20.69 -0.65
C GLY A 70 -12.80 20.28 0.65
N TYR A 71 -12.62 18.98 0.90
CA TYR A 71 -11.83 18.49 2.03
C TYR A 71 -10.56 17.76 1.58
N TYR A 72 -9.59 17.70 2.49
CA TYR A 72 -8.34 16.96 2.37
C TYR A 72 -8.31 15.82 3.39
N TYR A 73 -8.05 14.61 2.94
CA TYR A 73 -7.92 13.43 3.78
C TYR A 73 -6.51 12.88 3.64
N GLY A 74 -5.62 13.23 4.59
CA GLY A 74 -4.24 12.74 4.60
C GLY A 74 -4.20 11.23 4.78
N LEU A 75 -3.52 10.54 3.86
CA LEU A 75 -3.30 9.10 3.89
C LEU A 75 -1.92 8.80 4.47
N PHE A 76 -0.90 9.49 3.96
CA PHE A 76 0.49 9.44 4.40
C PHE A 76 1.07 10.84 4.25
N THR A 77 1.49 11.48 5.35
CA THR A 77 1.98 12.86 5.32
C THR A 77 3.22 13.03 6.18
N GLN A 78 4.19 13.82 5.72
CA GLN A 78 5.32 14.31 6.52
C GLN A 78 5.38 15.83 6.37
N TYR A 79 5.11 16.54 7.47
CA TYR A 79 5.05 18.01 7.47
C TYR A 79 6.33 18.58 8.07
N ASP A 80 7.06 19.38 7.29
CA ASP A 80 8.23 20.15 7.75
C ASP A 80 7.82 21.61 7.99
N THR A 81 7.46 22.32 6.90
CA THR A 81 7.08 23.73 6.93
C THR A 81 6.00 24.05 5.90
N GLN A 82 5.37 25.22 6.06
CA GLN A 82 4.38 25.77 5.14
C GLN A 82 5.04 26.47 3.93
N SER A 83 5.95 25.77 3.26
CA SER A 83 6.66 26.23 2.07
C SER A 83 6.54 25.21 0.96
N ALA A 84 6.57 25.67 -0.29
CA ALA A 84 6.60 24.78 -1.44
C ALA A 84 7.74 23.76 -1.31
N ASP A 85 7.48 22.51 -1.69
CA ASP A 85 8.44 21.40 -1.72
C ASP A 85 8.88 20.84 -0.36
N HIS A 86 8.42 21.41 0.76
CA HIS A 86 8.88 21.03 2.10
C HIS A 86 7.97 20.03 2.82
N SER A 87 6.76 19.74 2.35
CA SER A 87 5.87 18.81 3.05
C SER A 87 5.32 17.75 2.12
N LEU A 88 5.61 16.48 2.40
CA LEU A 88 5.10 15.36 1.63
C LEU A 88 3.65 15.09 2.02
N GLN A 89 2.77 15.08 1.03
CA GLN A 89 1.35 14.89 1.25
C GLN A 89 0.76 13.93 0.21
N MET A 90 0.45 12.73 0.68
CA MET A 90 -0.38 11.76 -0.05
C MET A 90 -1.77 11.80 0.56
N MET A 91 -2.77 12.15 -0.23
CA MET A 91 -4.11 12.43 0.28
C MET A 91 -5.21 12.09 -0.70
N VAL A 92 -6.45 12.08 -0.20
CA VAL A 92 -7.62 12.34 -1.04
C VAL A 92 -7.94 13.84 -0.97
N ARG A 93 -7.79 14.56 -2.08
CA ARG A 93 -8.08 15.99 -2.23
C ARG A 93 -9.27 16.15 -3.17
N GLY A 94 -10.38 16.72 -2.69
CA GLY A 94 -11.53 16.97 -3.57
C GLY A 94 -12.05 15.71 -4.26
N LEU A 95 -12.04 14.57 -3.55
CA LEU A 95 -12.40 13.21 -4.01
C LEU A 95 -11.34 12.48 -4.85
N GLN A 96 -10.23 13.11 -5.26
CA GLN A 96 -9.19 12.48 -6.06
C GLN A 96 -7.96 12.14 -5.20
N LEU A 97 -7.22 11.10 -5.57
CA LEU A 97 -5.90 10.85 -4.97
C LEU A 97 -4.92 11.96 -5.39
N THR A 98 -4.01 12.37 -4.52
CA THR A 98 -3.03 13.43 -4.79
C THR A 98 -1.69 13.09 -4.16
N LEU A 99 -0.61 13.30 -4.92
CA LEU A 99 0.76 13.37 -4.43
C LEU A 99 1.24 14.81 -4.55
N ASP A 100 1.56 15.45 -3.43
CA ASP A 100 1.94 16.86 -3.37
C ASP A 100 3.12 17.06 -2.41
N PHE A 101 4.12 17.86 -2.80
CA PHE A 101 5.21 18.29 -1.93
C PHE A 101 4.93 19.62 -1.22
N TYR A 102 3.65 20.00 -1.16
CA TYR A 102 3.12 21.31 -0.81
C TYR A 102 3.22 22.27 -2.00
N ALA A 103 2.09 22.58 -2.62
CA ALA A 103 1.99 23.46 -3.80
C ALA A 103 2.82 23.01 -5.03
N ASP A 104 3.29 21.76 -5.04
CA ASP A 104 4.04 21.16 -6.16
C ASP A 104 3.68 19.67 -6.24
N GLY A 105 2.55 19.40 -6.90
CA GLY A 105 1.90 18.11 -6.85
C GLY A 105 1.06 17.79 -8.07
N VAL A 106 0.70 16.52 -8.17
CA VAL A 106 -0.21 15.97 -9.16
C VAL A 106 -1.48 15.45 -8.50
N ASN A 107 -2.62 15.81 -9.07
CA ASN A 107 -3.92 15.25 -8.70
C ASN A 107 -4.29 14.13 -9.68
N GLY A 108 -4.85 13.06 -9.16
CA GLY A 108 -5.51 12.00 -9.89
C GLY A 108 -6.70 12.53 -10.69
N ALA A 109 -7.16 11.73 -11.66
CA ALA A 109 -8.33 12.05 -12.46
C ALA A 109 -9.62 11.48 -11.85
N THR A 110 -9.52 10.34 -11.16
CA THR A 110 -10.69 9.56 -10.74
C THR A 110 -11.25 10.05 -9.40
N SER A 111 -12.55 10.37 -9.37
CA SER A 111 -13.26 10.65 -8.12
C SER A 111 -13.58 9.36 -7.38
N LEU A 112 -13.11 9.24 -6.14
CA LEU A 112 -13.39 8.13 -5.25
C LEU A 112 -14.79 8.25 -4.64
N THR A 113 -15.42 7.10 -4.44
CA THR A 113 -16.67 6.97 -3.67
C THR A 113 -16.40 6.34 -2.31
N THR A 114 -17.29 6.58 -1.35
CA THR A 114 -17.19 5.95 -0.03
C THR A 114 -17.57 4.48 -0.07
N ASN A 115 -17.12 3.72 0.93
CA ASN A 115 -17.46 2.32 1.18
C ASN A 115 -16.99 1.37 0.07
N THR A 116 -15.85 1.69 -0.54
CA THR A 116 -15.21 0.90 -1.59
C THR A 116 -13.72 0.78 -1.26
N TRP A 117 -13.15 -0.41 -1.43
CA TRP A 117 -11.72 -0.62 -1.31
C TRP A 117 -11.02 -0.13 -2.57
N TYR A 118 -9.93 0.61 -2.37
CA TYR A 118 -9.04 1.03 -3.45
C TYR A 118 -7.61 0.70 -3.09
N HIS A 119 -6.84 0.23 -4.07
CA HIS A 119 -5.39 0.25 -3.97
C HIS A 119 -4.89 1.61 -4.44
N ALA A 120 -4.23 2.36 -3.56
CA ALA A 120 -3.62 3.64 -3.87
C ALA A 120 -2.10 3.48 -3.84
N ALA A 121 -1.43 3.91 -4.89
CA ALA A 121 0.03 3.95 -4.92
C ALA A 121 0.54 5.30 -5.43
N PHE A 122 1.61 5.77 -4.81
CA PHE A 122 2.22 7.07 -5.06
C PHE A 122 3.71 6.84 -5.33
N VAL A 123 4.14 7.13 -6.55
CA VAL A 123 5.51 6.94 -7.00
C VAL A 123 6.14 8.29 -7.27
N TYR A 124 7.33 8.52 -6.73
CA TYR A 124 8.19 9.64 -7.09
C TYR A 124 9.52 9.14 -7.62
N ASP A 125 9.86 9.56 -8.84
CA ASP A 125 11.15 9.30 -9.46
C ASP A 125 12.03 10.56 -9.42
N TYR A 126 13.01 10.59 -8.52
CA TYR A 126 13.84 11.77 -8.25
C TYR A 126 14.66 12.25 -9.46
N PRO A 127 15.39 11.40 -10.21
CA PRO A 127 16.13 11.82 -11.40
C PRO A 127 15.31 12.59 -12.43
N SER A 128 14.05 12.19 -12.65
CA SER A 128 13.14 12.82 -13.61
C SER A 128 12.17 13.83 -12.98
N LYS A 129 12.12 13.91 -11.64
CA LYS A 129 11.12 14.62 -10.83
C LYS A 129 9.68 14.21 -11.15
N THR A 130 9.48 12.98 -11.62
CA THR A 130 8.16 12.51 -12.03
C THR A 130 7.39 12.03 -10.80
N GLN A 131 6.25 12.67 -10.54
CA GLN A 131 5.24 12.23 -9.59
C GLN A 131 4.17 11.44 -10.34
N THR A 132 3.82 10.25 -9.85
CA THR A 132 2.79 9.40 -10.46
C THR A 132 1.84 8.87 -9.39
N VAL A 133 0.55 8.97 -9.65
CA VAL A 133 -0.54 8.46 -8.81
C VAL A 133 -1.17 7.28 -9.54
N TYR A 134 -1.30 6.16 -8.85
CA TYR A 134 -1.95 4.95 -9.34
C TYR A 134 -3.19 4.65 -8.49
N LEU A 135 -4.24 4.20 -9.16
CA LEU A 135 -5.48 3.72 -8.55
C LEU A 135 -5.78 2.32 -9.09
N ASN A 136 -5.95 1.36 -8.18
CA ASN A 136 -6.25 -0.05 -8.50
C ASN A 136 -5.26 -0.68 -9.50
N GLY A 137 -3.98 -0.32 -9.37
CA GLY A 137 -2.90 -0.87 -10.20
C GLY A 137 -2.64 -0.10 -11.50
N TYR A 138 -3.51 0.85 -11.87
CA TYR A 138 -3.38 1.62 -13.11
C TYR A 138 -3.00 3.06 -12.82
N GLN A 139 -2.19 3.66 -13.70
CA GLN A 139 -1.83 5.07 -13.59
C GLN A 139 -3.09 5.94 -13.74
N ASP A 140 -3.41 6.72 -12.72
CA ASP A 140 -4.52 7.67 -12.71
C ASP A 140 -4.06 9.07 -13.13
N ALA A 141 -2.84 9.47 -12.74
CA ALA A 141 -2.20 10.71 -13.18
C ALA A 141 -0.67 10.68 -13.07
N SER A 142 0.01 11.54 -13.83
CA SER A 142 1.44 11.78 -13.71
C SER A 142 1.77 13.24 -14.02
N GLY A 143 2.83 13.76 -13.41
CA GLY A 143 3.30 15.13 -13.57
C GLY A 143 4.78 15.27 -13.20
N ILE A 144 5.40 16.38 -13.59
CA ILE A 144 6.77 16.71 -13.23
C ILE A 144 6.71 17.79 -12.15
N SER A 145 7.31 17.54 -11.00
CA SER A 145 7.43 18.54 -9.95
C SER A 145 8.44 19.63 -10.36
N ASN A 146 8.15 20.87 -9.97
CA ASN A 146 9.05 22.00 -10.18
C ASN A 146 10.38 21.79 -9.47
N GLN A 147 10.37 21.31 -8.23
CA GLN A 147 11.55 20.96 -7.44
C GLN A 147 11.45 19.53 -6.89
N PRO A 148 12.59 18.92 -6.49
CA PRO A 148 12.51 17.70 -5.69
C PRO A 148 11.96 18.00 -4.30
N TYR A 149 11.53 16.98 -3.58
CA TYR A 149 11.19 17.11 -2.18
C TYR A 149 12.39 17.63 -1.35
N LEU A 150 12.16 18.69 -0.57
CA LEU A 150 13.15 19.42 0.22
C LEU A 150 12.92 19.30 1.74
N GLY A 151 11.88 18.59 2.19
CA GLY A 151 11.56 18.48 3.61
C GLY A 151 12.66 17.75 4.41
N THR A 152 13.08 18.35 5.52
CA THR A 152 14.20 17.87 6.35
C THR A 152 13.80 17.49 7.77
N SER A 153 12.53 17.64 8.12
CA SER A 153 12.01 17.31 9.44
C SER A 153 10.57 16.79 9.36
N GLY A 154 9.97 16.50 10.52
CA GLY A 154 8.58 16.08 10.63
C GLY A 154 8.39 14.59 10.88
N SER A 155 7.31 14.25 11.57
CA SER A 155 6.87 12.88 11.74
C SER A 155 5.97 12.46 10.57
N ILE A 156 5.98 11.17 10.25
CA ILE A 156 5.01 10.61 9.31
C ILE A 156 3.70 10.40 10.05
N ASN A 157 2.60 10.86 9.47
CA ASN A 157 1.26 10.60 9.96
C ASN A 157 0.47 9.80 8.92
N ILE A 158 -0.18 8.73 9.38
CA ILE A 158 -1.02 7.85 8.58
C ILE A 158 -2.47 8.04 9.02
N GLY A 159 -3.33 8.33 8.06
CA GLY A 159 -4.74 8.64 8.26
C GLY A 159 -5.69 7.66 7.56
N ILE A 160 -7.00 7.95 7.66
CA ILE A 160 -8.15 7.21 7.10
C ILE A 160 -8.32 5.75 7.57
N TYR A 161 -9.36 5.08 7.06
CA TYR A 161 -9.48 3.64 7.14
C TYR A 161 -8.57 2.99 6.07
N ILE A 162 -7.51 2.31 6.52
CA ILE A 162 -6.37 1.87 5.71
C ILE A 162 -5.89 0.45 6.09
N ASP A 163 -5.30 -0.27 5.15
CA ASP A 163 -4.59 -1.54 5.35
C ASP A 163 -3.34 -1.61 4.47
N GLN A 164 -2.38 -2.45 4.86
CA GLN A 164 -1.13 -2.74 4.13
C GLN A 164 -0.39 -1.50 3.60
N VAL A 165 -0.04 -0.56 4.47
CA VAL A 165 0.82 0.57 4.10
C VAL A 165 2.25 0.05 3.90
N THR A 166 2.79 0.24 2.71
CA THR A 166 4.14 -0.18 2.36
C THR A 166 4.93 0.99 1.80
N LEU A 167 6.20 1.14 2.23
CA LEU A 167 7.13 2.16 1.74
C LEU A 167 8.35 1.49 1.10
N TYR A 168 8.66 1.91 -0.11
CA TYR A 168 9.87 1.54 -0.84
C TYR A 168 10.73 2.78 -1.07
N MET A 169 12.05 2.66 -0.88
CA MET A 169 13.03 3.74 -1.13
C MET A 169 13.55 3.73 -2.57
N ASN A 170 12.66 3.39 -3.51
CA ASN A 170 12.87 3.45 -4.94
C ASN A 170 11.54 3.73 -5.66
N ALA A 171 11.62 4.21 -6.90
CA ALA A 171 10.46 4.26 -7.78
C ALA A 171 10.15 2.84 -8.29
N ARG A 172 8.95 2.31 -8.02
CA ARG A 172 8.50 1.02 -8.54
C ARG A 172 7.87 1.18 -9.92
N SER A 173 7.92 0.10 -10.69
CA SER A 173 7.41 0.07 -12.06
C SER A 173 5.88 -0.03 -12.11
N ALA A 174 5.25 0.32 -13.24
CA ALA A 174 3.79 0.14 -13.37
C ALA A 174 3.36 -1.34 -13.23
N ASP A 175 4.18 -2.28 -13.70
CA ASP A 175 3.91 -3.72 -13.58
C ASP A 175 3.95 -4.19 -12.13
N ASP A 176 4.90 -3.68 -11.36
CA ASP A 176 5.00 -3.89 -9.92
C ASP A 176 3.72 -3.43 -9.19
N ILE A 177 3.30 -2.18 -9.44
CA ILE A 177 2.10 -1.61 -8.83
C ILE A 177 0.84 -2.39 -9.24
N LEU A 178 0.76 -2.79 -10.51
CA LEU A 178 -0.37 -3.59 -11.01
C LEU A 178 -0.42 -4.96 -10.34
N ASN A 179 0.73 -5.63 -10.19
CA ASN A 179 0.82 -6.90 -9.49
C ASN A 179 0.36 -6.75 -8.03
N ASP A 180 0.88 -5.78 -7.29
CA ASP A 180 0.51 -5.55 -5.89
C ASP A 180 -1.00 -5.25 -5.72
N ALA A 181 -1.61 -4.56 -6.69
CA ALA A 181 -3.04 -4.25 -6.67
C ALA A 181 -3.96 -5.43 -7.03
N THR A 182 -3.47 -6.39 -7.82
CA THR A 182 -4.32 -7.41 -8.47
C THR A 182 -3.96 -8.86 -8.13
N LEU A 183 -2.81 -9.10 -7.50
CA LEU A 183 -2.31 -10.43 -7.20
C LEU A 183 -3.20 -11.12 -6.16
N ALA A 184 -4.06 -12.03 -6.64
CA ALA A 184 -4.95 -12.79 -5.80
C ALA A 184 -4.24 -13.92 -5.03
N SER A 185 -3.26 -14.58 -5.66
CA SER A 185 -2.48 -15.66 -5.05
C SER A 185 -1.21 -15.91 -5.88
N TRP A 186 -0.13 -16.32 -5.23
CA TRP A 186 1.11 -16.74 -5.86
C TRP A 186 1.62 -18.05 -5.25
N HIS A 187 1.72 -19.09 -6.06
CA HIS A 187 2.25 -20.38 -5.65
C HIS A 187 3.56 -20.66 -6.37
N SER A 188 4.67 -20.55 -5.64
CA SER A 188 6.02 -20.74 -6.18
C SER A 188 6.38 -22.22 -6.39
N PHE A 189 5.82 -23.11 -5.55
CA PHE A 189 6.15 -24.55 -5.53
C PHE A 189 7.62 -24.88 -5.26
N ASP A 190 8.36 -23.95 -4.66
CA ASP A 190 9.82 -24.03 -4.47
C ASP A 190 10.25 -24.57 -3.10
N TYR A 191 9.33 -24.78 -2.17
CA TYR A 191 9.63 -25.31 -0.83
C TYR A 191 8.42 -25.94 -0.14
N GLU A 192 7.35 -25.17 0.05
CA GLU A 192 6.07 -25.67 0.57
C GLU A 192 5.02 -25.75 -0.54
N ILE A 193 4.56 -26.98 -0.80
CA ILE A 193 3.68 -27.34 -1.91
C ILE A 193 2.33 -26.61 -1.81
N SER A 194 1.84 -26.39 -0.59
CA SER A 194 0.56 -25.74 -0.28
C SER A 194 0.65 -24.23 -0.09
N TYR A 195 1.85 -23.64 -0.07
CA TYR A 195 1.99 -22.27 0.41
C TYR A 195 1.62 -21.23 -0.65
N ASP A 196 0.73 -20.30 -0.31
CA ASP A 196 0.54 -19.04 -1.05
C ASP A 196 1.61 -18.05 -0.60
N SER A 197 2.60 -17.82 -1.46
CA SER A 197 3.62 -16.78 -1.33
C SER A 197 3.07 -15.37 -1.60
N GLY A 198 1.83 -15.25 -2.07
CA GLY A 198 1.13 -14.00 -2.29
C GLY A 198 0.49 -13.40 -1.01
N PRO A 199 -0.10 -12.20 -1.13
CA PRO A 199 -0.54 -11.41 0.02
C PRO A 199 -1.79 -11.95 0.72
N ASN A 200 -2.57 -12.83 0.07
CA ASN A 200 -3.89 -13.26 0.55
C ASN A 200 -3.88 -14.58 1.33
N LYS A 201 -2.73 -15.26 1.42
CA LYS A 201 -2.57 -16.52 2.15
C LYS A 201 -3.61 -17.58 1.75
N LEU A 202 -3.96 -17.62 0.47
CA LEU A 202 -4.87 -18.61 -0.11
C LEU A 202 -4.18 -19.96 -0.24
N GLN A 203 -3.93 -20.62 0.89
CA GLN A 203 -3.19 -21.88 0.93
C GLN A 203 -3.84 -22.93 0.01
N GLY A 204 -3.04 -23.56 -0.83
CA GLY A 204 -3.48 -24.65 -1.67
C GLY A 204 -3.47 -25.99 -0.93
N THR A 205 -4.13 -26.98 -1.51
CA THR A 205 -4.09 -28.37 -1.06
C THR A 205 -3.49 -29.21 -2.19
N ALA A 206 -2.43 -29.94 -1.87
CA ALA A 206 -1.79 -30.89 -2.78
C ALA A 206 -2.13 -32.32 -2.33
N VAL A 207 -2.60 -33.16 -3.25
CA VAL A 207 -2.89 -34.58 -3.00
C VAL A 207 -2.10 -35.43 -3.97
N ASP A 208 -1.32 -36.37 -3.44
CA ASP A 208 -0.47 -37.29 -4.20
C ASP A 208 0.50 -36.58 -5.18
N VAL A 209 0.97 -35.39 -4.77
CA VAL A 209 1.94 -34.58 -5.53
C VAL A 209 3.30 -34.63 -4.82
N THR A 210 4.37 -34.77 -5.59
CA THR A 210 5.76 -34.65 -5.08
C THR A 210 6.47 -33.47 -5.71
N LEU A 211 7.59 -33.04 -5.12
CA LEU A 211 8.46 -32.03 -5.70
C LEU A 211 9.49 -32.69 -6.61
N ALA A 212 9.73 -32.09 -7.77
CA ALA A 212 10.76 -32.46 -8.73
C ALA A 212 11.57 -31.21 -9.15
N PRO A 213 12.74 -31.34 -9.80
CA PRO A 213 13.46 -30.18 -10.30
C PRO A 213 12.61 -29.33 -11.25
N GLY A 214 12.47 -28.05 -10.93
CA GLY A 214 11.75 -27.06 -11.72
C GLY A 214 12.67 -26.25 -12.64
N LYS A 215 12.07 -25.36 -13.45
CA LYS A 215 12.83 -24.36 -14.22
C LYS A 215 13.61 -23.41 -13.30
N VAL A 216 12.99 -23.07 -12.17
CA VAL A 216 13.62 -22.44 -11.01
C VAL A 216 13.34 -23.39 -9.84
N ASN A 217 14.36 -23.75 -9.08
CA ASN A 217 14.31 -24.68 -7.94
C ASN A 217 13.43 -25.92 -8.14
N GLN A 218 12.17 -25.92 -7.69
CA GLN A 218 11.32 -27.10 -7.65
C GLN A 218 10.02 -26.88 -8.45
N ALA A 219 9.35 -27.97 -8.79
CA ALA A 219 8.07 -27.99 -9.48
C ALA A 219 7.22 -29.15 -8.95
N LEU A 220 5.91 -29.06 -9.17
CA LEU A 220 4.99 -30.14 -8.85
C LEU A 220 5.12 -31.30 -9.85
N ASN A 221 5.22 -32.51 -9.33
CA ASN A 221 5.19 -33.75 -10.08
C ASN A 221 3.93 -34.56 -9.76
N PHE A 222 3.10 -34.75 -10.78
CA PHE A 222 1.83 -35.47 -10.73
C PHE A 222 2.03 -36.89 -11.26
N SER A 223 2.33 -37.84 -10.36
CA SER A 223 2.75 -39.20 -10.76
C SER A 223 1.65 -40.26 -10.69
N LEU A 224 0.47 -39.90 -10.15
CA LEU A 224 -0.68 -40.80 -9.98
C LEU A 224 -1.93 -40.25 -10.68
N SER A 225 -2.84 -41.14 -11.07
CA SER A 225 -4.08 -40.79 -11.78
C SER A 225 -5.06 -39.94 -10.97
N SER A 226 -4.90 -39.88 -9.65
CA SER A 226 -5.69 -39.05 -8.72
C SER A 226 -4.91 -37.85 -8.16
N SER A 227 -3.71 -37.55 -8.67
CA SER A 227 -2.90 -36.44 -8.14
C SER A 227 -3.42 -35.07 -8.58
N TYR A 228 -3.53 -34.12 -7.65
CA TYR A 228 -4.00 -32.78 -7.95
C TYR A 228 -3.46 -31.71 -6.99
N TYR A 229 -3.47 -30.47 -7.47
CA TYR A 229 -3.28 -29.28 -6.67
C TYR A 229 -4.51 -28.40 -6.82
N GLN A 230 -5.08 -27.92 -5.71
CA GLN A 230 -6.24 -27.05 -5.74
C GLN A 230 -6.08 -25.87 -4.79
N VAL A 231 -6.58 -24.71 -5.20
CA VAL A 231 -6.71 -23.51 -4.35
C VAL A 231 -8.20 -23.26 -4.19
N CYS A 232 -8.69 -23.22 -2.95
CA CYS A 232 -10.11 -23.00 -2.68
C CYS A 232 -10.29 -21.65 -1.98
N HIS A 233 -10.97 -20.72 -2.66
CA HIS A 233 -11.40 -19.46 -2.06
C HIS A 233 -12.85 -19.62 -1.59
N ARG A 234 -13.08 -19.58 -0.26
CA ARG A 234 -14.44 -19.42 0.28
C ARG A 234 -14.82 -17.95 0.11
N LEU A 235 -15.70 -17.66 -0.85
CA LEU A 235 -16.47 -16.42 -0.82
C LEU A 235 -17.36 -16.47 0.44
N SER A 236 -17.02 -15.69 1.46
CA SER A 236 -17.90 -15.39 2.59
C SER A 236 -18.45 -13.99 2.43
#